data_AF-H6NPC5-F1
#
_entry.id   AF-H6NPC5-F1
#
_cell.length_a   1.000
_cell.length_b   1.000
_cell.length_c   1.000
_cell.angle_alpha   90.00
_cell.angle_beta   90.00
_cell.angle_gamma   90.00
#
_symmetry.space_group_name_H-M   'P 1'
#
loop_
_entity.id
_entity.type
_entity.pdbx_description
1 polymer ?
#
loop_
_entity_poly.entity_id
_entity_poly.type
_entity_poly.pdbx_seq_one_letter_code
_entity_poly.pdbx_strand_id
1 'polypeptide(L)'
;MAKIRVGRVGEQIKKEISQIIQSELKDPRIGFITVTGVDVTNDFSQAKIFLSVLGSDDQKEATLKALARSTGFIRSELGKRIRMRKVPELLFKFDASIDYGSKIESLLTQINGENANL
;
A
#
# COMPACT_ATOMS: atom_id res chain seq x y z
N MET A 1 23.09 -12.78 -2.52
CA MET A 1 22.05 -13.71 -1.99
C MET A 1 21.10 -13.08 -0.97
N ALA A 2 21.54 -12.22 -0.03
CA ALA A 2 20.66 -11.60 0.97
C ALA A 2 19.48 -10.78 0.38
N LYS A 3 19.71 -9.99 -0.67
CA LYS A 3 18.68 -9.16 -1.34
C LYS A 3 17.52 -9.98 -1.93
N ILE A 4 17.80 -11.18 -2.45
CA ILE A 4 16.78 -12.09 -3.03
C ILE A 4 15.85 -12.62 -1.94
N ARG A 5 16.40 -12.90 -0.75
CA ARG A 5 15.61 -13.38 0.39
C ARG A 5 14.71 -12.28 0.96
N VAL A 6 15.21 -11.05 1.05
CA VAL A 6 14.42 -9.89 1.49
C VAL A 6 13.28 -9.61 0.51
N GLY A 7 13.56 -9.60 -0.80
CA GLY A 7 12.53 -9.38 -1.82
C GLY A 7 11.43 -10.44 -1.78
N ARG A 8 11.77 -11.73 -1.64
CA ARG A 8 10.78 -12.81 -1.53
C ARG A 8 9.87 -12.67 -0.31
N VAL A 9 10.45 -12.29 0.84
CA VAL A 9 9.67 -12.05 2.06
C VAL A 9 8.80 -10.80 1.91
N GLY A 10 9.31 -9.74 1.30
CA GLY A 10 8.53 -8.53 0.99
C GLY A 10 7.31 -8.84 0.12
N GLU A 11 7.49 -9.64 -0.93
CA GLU A 11 6.39 -10.03 -1.81
C GLU A 11 5.35 -10.92 -1.11
N GLN A 12 5.81 -11.83 -0.25
CA GLN A 12 4.90 -12.63 0.57
C GLN A 12 4.11 -11.76 1.55
N ILE A 13 4.77 -10.82 2.23
CA ILE A 13 4.12 -9.85 3.11
C ILE A 13 3.11 -9.00 2.33
N LYS A 14 3.47 -8.52 1.14
CA LYS A 14 2.58 -7.76 0.25
C LYS A 14 1.30 -8.55 -0.05
N LYS A 15 1.44 -9.81 -0.47
CA LYS A 15 0.30 -10.68 -0.78
C LYS A 15 -0.63 -10.87 0.42
N GLU A 16 -0.07 -11.21 1.58
CA GLU A 16 -0.88 -11.47 2.79
C GLU A 16 -1.54 -10.21 3.33
N ILE A 17 -0.83 -9.08 3.37
CA ILE A 17 -1.40 -7.79 3.80
C ILE A 17 -2.51 -7.35 2.85
N SER A 18 -2.33 -7.52 1.54
CA SER A 18 -3.36 -7.19 0.54
C SER A 18 -4.65 -7.97 0.79
N GLN A 19 -4.52 -9.27 1.11
CA GLN A 19 -5.66 -10.11 1.44
C GLN A 19 -6.33 -9.70 2.76
N ILE A 20 -5.53 -9.45 3.82
CA ILE A 20 -6.07 -9.02 5.13
C ILE A 20 -6.83 -7.70 4.98
N ILE A 21 -6.28 -6.72 4.26
CA ILE A 21 -6.94 -5.43 4.05
C ILE A 21 -8.25 -5.62 3.26
N GLN A 22 -8.26 -6.43 2.19
CA GLN A 22 -9.47 -6.65 1.40
C GLN A 22 -10.56 -7.44 2.16
N SER A 23 -10.19 -8.42 2.98
CA SER A 23 -11.17 -9.27 3.67
C SER A 23 -11.72 -8.62 4.93
N GLU A 24 -10.86 -7.98 5.72
CA GLU A 24 -11.18 -7.52 7.08
C GLU A 24 -11.49 -6.02 7.15
N LEU A 25 -11.01 -5.21 6.20
CA LEU A 25 -11.18 -3.75 6.19
C LEU A 25 -12.36 -3.32 5.30
N LYS A 26 -13.56 -3.83 5.59
CA LYS A 26 -14.80 -3.45 4.91
C LYS A 26 -15.50 -2.30 5.63
N ASP A 27 -14.86 -1.14 5.72
CA ASP A 27 -15.51 0.07 6.22
C ASP A 27 -15.94 0.94 5.02
N PRO A 28 -17.21 1.35 4.90
CA PRO A 28 -17.68 2.22 3.82
C PRO A 28 -16.98 3.60 3.79
N ARG A 29 -16.30 4.01 4.87
CA ARG A 29 -15.47 5.23 4.92
C ARG A 29 -14.07 5.03 4.34
N ILE A 30 -13.68 3.78 4.18
CA ILE A 30 -12.41 3.38 3.59
C ILE A 30 -12.67 3.17 2.11
N GLY A 31 -12.05 4.00 1.28
CA GLY A 31 -12.10 3.86 -0.18
C GLY A 31 -11.45 2.55 -0.65
N PHE A 32 -11.41 2.34 -1.96
CA PHE A 32 -10.74 1.15 -2.51
C PHE A 32 -9.22 1.26 -2.26
N ILE A 33 -8.71 0.54 -1.26
CA ILE A 33 -7.28 0.50 -0.92
C ILE A 33 -6.58 -0.59 -1.73
N THR A 34 -5.46 -0.24 -2.35
CA THR A 34 -4.55 -1.18 -2.99
C THR A 34 -3.16 -1.08 -2.39
N VAL A 35 -2.51 -2.23 -2.12
CA VAL A 35 -1.10 -2.26 -1.71
C VAL A 35 -0.23 -2.24 -2.97
N THR A 36 0.49 -1.16 -3.22
CA THR A 36 1.34 -1.00 -4.42
C THR A 36 2.68 -1.68 -4.24
N GLY A 37 3.26 -1.61 -3.04
CA GLY A 37 4.58 -2.16 -2.74
C GLY A 37 4.83 -2.42 -1.26
N VAL A 38 5.85 -3.23 -0.97
CA VAL A 38 6.34 -3.46 0.39
C VAL A 38 7.88 -3.46 0.37
N ASP A 39 8.47 -2.56 1.15
CA ASP A 39 9.91 -2.52 1.39
C ASP A 39 10.23 -3.02 2.79
N VAL A 40 11.01 -4.10 2.87
CA VAL A 40 11.42 -4.70 4.13
C VAL A 40 12.89 -4.39 4.38
N THR A 41 13.23 -4.03 5.62
CA THR A 41 14.62 -3.83 6.01
C THR A 41 15.40 -5.15 5.98
N ASN A 42 16.73 -5.09 5.78
CA ASN A 42 17.56 -6.30 5.66
C ASN A 42 17.56 -7.19 6.92
N ASP A 43 17.27 -6.60 8.08
CA ASP A 43 17.15 -7.25 9.38
C ASP A 43 15.72 -7.73 9.68
N PHE A 44 14.77 -7.55 8.76
CA PHE A 44 13.35 -7.88 8.92
C PHE A 44 12.68 -7.22 10.14
N SER A 45 13.24 -6.11 10.65
CA SER A 45 12.68 -5.40 11.80
C SER A 45 11.51 -4.50 11.41
N GLN A 46 11.53 -3.93 10.21
CA GLN A 46 10.53 -3.00 9.71
C GLN A 46 10.10 -3.35 8.28
N ALA A 47 8.81 -3.15 8.00
CA ALA A 47 8.23 -3.27 6.67
C ALA A 47 7.43 -2.00 6.37
N LYS A 48 7.86 -1.25 5.36
CA LYS A 48 7.13 -0.11 4.80
C LYS A 48 6.15 -0.61 3.76
N ILE A 49 4.87 -0.35 3.98
CA ILE A 49 3.79 -0.75 3.07
C ILE A 49 3.31 0.50 2.35
N PHE A 50 3.43 0.49 1.03
CA PHE A 50 2.94 1.53 0.15
C PHE A 50 1.51 1.22 -0.28
N LEU A 51 0.65 2.21 -0.12
CA LEU A 51 -0.79 2.10 -0.35
C LEU A 51 -1.24 3.15 -1.35
N SER A 52 -2.19 2.77 -2.18
CA SER A 52 -3.00 3.70 -2.96
C SER A 52 -4.45 3.63 -2.50
N VAL A 53 -5.11 4.77 -2.43
CA VAL A 53 -6.54 4.87 -2.13
C VAL A 53 -7.20 5.60 -3.28
N LEU A 54 -8.18 4.95 -3.89
CA LEU A 54 -9.07 5.60 -4.84
C LEU A 54 -10.12 6.38 -4.05
N GLY A 55 -10.01 7.71 -4.02
CA GLY A 55 -10.92 8.58 -3.26
C GLY A 55 -10.40 10.02 -3.10
N SER A 56 -11.19 10.86 -2.41
CA SER A 56 -10.79 12.23 -2.06
C SER A 56 -9.71 12.25 -0.96
N ASP A 57 -9.04 13.39 -0.77
CA ASP A 57 -8.00 13.52 0.27
C ASP A 57 -8.53 13.27 1.69
N ASP A 58 -9.79 13.64 1.96
CA ASP A 58 -10.46 13.33 3.23
C ASP A 58 -10.59 11.80 3.46
N GLN A 59 -10.88 11.05 2.39
CA GLN A 59 -10.94 9.58 2.44
C GLN A 59 -9.55 8.98 2.63
N LYS A 60 -8.50 9.57 2.03
CA LYS A 60 -7.11 9.17 2.27
C LYS A 60 -6.76 9.33 3.75
N GLU A 61 -7.05 10.48 4.36
CA GLU A 61 -6.72 10.72 5.77
C GLU A 61 -7.53 9.81 6.72
N ALA A 62 -8.83 9.64 6.48
CA ALA A 62 -9.67 8.74 7.24
C ALA A 62 -9.17 7.28 7.17
N THR A 63 -8.77 6.85 5.97
CA THR A 63 -8.21 5.52 5.73
C THR A 63 -6.91 5.31 6.49
N LEU A 64 -6.02 6.29 6.50
CA LEU A 64 -4.75 6.19 7.23
C LEU A 64 -4.98 6.08 8.74
N LYS A 65 -5.93 6.84 9.30
CA LYS A 65 -6.33 6.73 10.71
C LYS A 65 -6.91 5.35 11.04
N ALA A 66 -7.74 4.81 10.16
CA ALA A 66 -8.33 3.48 10.32
C ALA A 66 -7.27 2.37 10.28
N LEU A 67 -6.34 2.45 9.34
CA LEU A 67 -5.20 1.54 9.23
C LEU A 67 -4.27 1.62 10.44
N ALA A 68 -3.98 2.83 10.92
CA ALA A 68 -3.15 3.03 12.11
C ALA A 68 -3.73 2.29 13.33
N ARG A 69 -5.05 2.38 13.56
CA ARG A 69 -5.75 1.64 14.62
C ARG A 69 -5.75 0.13 14.40
N SER A 70 -5.84 -0.28 13.14
CA SER A 70 -5.88 -1.70 12.74
C SER A 70 -4.50 -2.34 12.63
N THR A 71 -3.40 -1.57 12.77
CA THR A 71 -2.02 -2.06 12.65
C THR A 71 -1.75 -3.25 13.56
N GLY A 72 -2.22 -3.21 14.81
CA GLY A 72 -2.04 -4.33 15.75
C GLY A 72 -2.71 -5.60 15.27
N PHE A 73 -3.95 -5.49 14.81
CA PHE A 73 -4.71 -6.61 14.24
C PHE A 73 -4.04 -7.16 12.98
N ILE A 74 -3.65 -6.31 12.03
CA ILE A 74 -2.97 -6.71 10.80
C ILE A 74 -1.67 -7.45 11.13
N ARG A 75 -0.90 -6.98 12.12
CA ARG A 75 0.34 -7.66 12.57
C ARG A 75 0.06 -9.04 13.15
N SER A 76 -0.97 -9.18 13.96
CA SER A 76 -1.38 -10.47 14.53
C SER A 76 -1.81 -11.45 13.46
N GLU A 77 -2.64 -11.02 12.50
CA GLU A 77 -3.07 -11.86 11.37
C GLU A 77 -1.91 -12.25 10.45
N LEU A 78 -1.03 -11.30 10.14
CA LEU A 78 0.17 -11.57 9.36
C LEU A 78 1.07 -12.62 10.02
N GLY A 79 1.21 -12.56 11.36
CA GLY A 79 1.97 -13.54 12.13
C GLY A 79 1.36 -14.95 12.15
N LYS A 80 0.03 -15.07 11.99
CA LYS A 80 -0.64 -16.36 11.83
C LYS A 80 -0.45 -16.96 10.45
N ARG A 81 -0.41 -16.11 9.42
CA ARG A 81 -0.33 -16.52 8.00
C ARG A 81 1.11 -16.79 7.55
N ILE A 82 2.08 -16.06 8.06
CA ILE A 82 3.50 -16.24 7.73
C ILE A 82 4.24 -16.80 8.94
N ARG A 83 4.90 -17.94 8.77
CA ARG A 83 5.80 -18.51 9.80
C ARG A 83 7.06 -17.64 9.93
N MET A 84 6.98 -16.62 10.77
CA MET A 84 8.08 -15.69 11.06
C MET A 84 8.40 -15.73 12.56
N ARG A 85 9.68 -15.68 12.91
CA ARG A 85 10.10 -15.60 14.33
C ARG A 85 9.68 -14.28 14.98
N LYS A 86 9.69 -13.19 14.22
CA LYS A 86 9.26 -11.86 14.63
C LYS A 86 8.54 -11.20 13.45
N VAL A 87 7.32 -10.72 13.70
CA VAL A 87 6.60 -9.91 12.71
C VAL A 87 7.20 -8.50 12.72
N PRO A 88 7.63 -7.97 11.55
CA PRO A 88 8.16 -6.62 11.47
C PRO A 88 7.16 -5.58 11.97
N GLU A 89 7.67 -4.42 12.34
CA GLU A 89 6.84 -3.24 12.51
C GLU A 89 6.31 -2.80 11.14
N LEU A 90 4.99 -2.59 11.04
CA LEU A 90 4.33 -2.23 9.79
C LEU A 90 4.16 -0.71 9.73
N LEU A 91 4.77 -0.08 8.74
CA LEU A 91 4.72 1.36 8.51
C LEU A 91 3.91 1.63 7.25
N PHE A 92 2.67 2.10 7.39
CA PHE A 92 1.82 2.42 6.25
C PHE A 92 2.12 3.81 5.70
N LYS A 93 2.30 3.90 4.38
CA LYS A 93 2.53 5.17 3.66
C LYS A 93 1.70 5.19 2.38
N PHE A 94 1.20 6.36 2.01
CA PHE A 94 0.63 6.55 0.69
C PHE A 94 1.71 6.64 -0.37
N ASP A 95 1.42 6.05 -1.52
CA ASP A 95 2.26 6.10 -2.68
C ASP A 95 2.06 7.43 -3.41
N ALA A 96 2.99 8.37 -3.21
CA ALA A 96 2.95 9.68 -3.84
C ALA A 96 3.09 9.63 -5.38
N SER A 97 3.49 8.48 -5.94
CA SER A 97 3.63 8.32 -7.39
C SER A 97 2.29 8.29 -8.13
N ILE A 98 1.18 7.95 -7.46
CA ILE A 98 -0.15 7.89 -8.08
C ILE A 98 -0.70 9.30 -8.35
N ASP A 99 -0.59 10.23 -7.38
CA ASP A 99 -0.99 11.63 -7.58
C ASP A 99 -0.18 12.29 -8.72
N TYR A 100 1.08 11.88 -8.89
CA TYR A 100 1.94 12.35 -9.99
C TYR A 100 1.53 11.76 -11.35
N GLY A 101 1.14 10.48 -11.39
CA GLY A 101 0.65 9.80 -12.58
C GLY A 101 -0.62 10.44 -13.17
N SER A 102 -1.62 10.72 -12.33
CA SER A 102 -2.85 11.39 -12.78
C SER A 102 -2.59 12.82 -13.28
N LYS A 103 -1.61 13.51 -12.69
CA LYS A 103 -1.19 14.84 -13.17
C LYS A 103 -0.52 14.77 -14.54
N ILE A 104 0.35 13.77 -14.77
CA ILE A 104 0.95 13.53 -16.08
C ILE A 104 -0.12 13.15 -17.11
N GLU A 105 -1.06 12.27 -16.77
CA GLU A 105 -2.12 11.85 -17.68
C GLU A 105 -3.04 13.01 -18.08
N SER A 106 -3.35 13.89 -17.12
CA SER A 106 -4.10 15.13 -17.39
C SER A 106 -3.33 16.06 -18.35
N LEU A 107 -2.02 16.22 -18.13
CA LEU A 107 -1.15 17.02 -19.01
C LEU A 107 -1.02 16.41 -20.41
N LEU A 108 -0.87 15.08 -20.52
CA LEU A 108 -0.79 14.38 -21.80
C LEU A 108 -2.11 14.46 -22.58
N THR A 109 -3.25 14.39 -21.88
CA THR A 109 -4.57 14.54 -22.49
C THR A 109 -4.79 15.97 -22.99
N GLN A 110 -4.30 16.98 -22.27
CA GLN A 110 -4.33 18.37 -22.70
C GLN A 110 -3.49 18.60 -23.98
N ILE A 111 -2.28 18.05 -24.03
CA ILE A 111 -1.39 18.14 -25.20
C ILE A 111 -1.96 17.40 -26.41
N ASN A 112 -2.53 16.20 -26.21
CA ASN A 112 -3.14 15.43 -27.30
C ASN A 112 -4.46 16.04 -27.80
N GLY A 113 -5.21 16.73 -26.93
CA GLY A 113 -6.41 17.48 -27.32
C GLY A 113 -6.12 18.72 -28.15
N GLU A 114 -4.97 19.38 -27.93
CA GLU A 114 -4.52 20.50 -28.78
C GLU A 114 -4.06 20.04 -30.17
N ASN A 115 -3.43 18.86 -30.28
CA ASN A 115 -2.95 18.32 -31.56
C ASN A 115 -4.05 17.73 -32.45
N ALA A 116 -5.28 17.57 -31.96
CA ALA A 116 -6.42 17.09 -32.76
C ALA A 116 -7.18 18.24 -33.47
N ASN A 117 -6.77 19.49 -33.26
CA ASN A 117 -7.40 20.70 -33.83
C ASN A 117 -6.48 21.48 -34.79
N LEU A 118 -5.44 20.83 -35.33
CA LEU A 118 -4.59 21.33 -36.43
C LEU A 118 -4.65 20.35 -37.61
#